data_AF-M5BIH3-F1
#
_entry.id   AF-M5BIH3-F1
#
_cell.length_a   1.000
_cell.length_b   1.000
_cell.length_c   1.000
_cell.angle_alpha   90.00
_cell.angle_beta   90.00
_cell.angle_gamma   90.00
#
_symmetry.space_group_name_H-M   'P 1'
#
loop_
_entity.id
_entity.type
_entity.pdbx_description
1 polymer ?
#
loop_
_entity_poly.entity_id
_entity_poly.type
_entity_poly.pdbx_seq_one_letter_code
_entity_poly.pdbx_strand_id
1 'polypeptide(L)'
;MPYLQRTELDPVTPVPMDMSKPMAAEQSNPPLALALESDPTPAARRKYFADESHRKEITFTPQDLIQADFVHGYLQFPSLTIALPGGVQFDLMYYYDERPVHFVCKERGTEETFFVVSFTVIKDTEEPEQGEVNDAIPVDSSDID
;
A
#
# COMPACT_ATOMS: atom_id res chain seq x y z
N MET A 1 6.78 -9.19 -3.97
CA MET A 1 6.29 -9.39 -2.59
C MET A 1 7.39 -10.05 -1.78
N PRO A 2 8.26 -9.25 -1.14
CA PRO A 2 9.29 -9.78 -0.25
C PRO A 2 8.65 -10.52 0.94
N TYR A 3 7.58 -9.97 1.52
CA TYR A 3 6.86 -10.61 2.61
C TYR A 3 5.44 -11.00 2.21
N LEU A 4 5.05 -12.21 2.61
CA LEU A 4 3.71 -12.78 2.47
C LEU A 4 3.49 -13.77 3.61
N GLN A 5 2.31 -13.74 4.21
CA GLN A 5 1.88 -14.61 5.30
C GLN A 5 0.41 -14.95 5.14
N ARG A 6 0.09 -16.20 5.39
CA ARG A 6 -1.27 -16.71 5.55
C ARG A 6 -1.46 -17.08 7.01
N THR A 7 -2.55 -16.65 7.63
CA THR A 7 -2.94 -17.12 8.97
C THR A 7 -4.38 -17.59 8.92
N GLU A 8 -4.63 -18.85 9.22
CA GLU A 8 -5.99 -19.35 9.40
C GLU A 8 -6.57 -18.81 10.72
N LEU A 9 -7.66 -18.06 10.62
CA LEU A 9 -8.34 -17.46 11.76
C LEU A 9 -9.39 -18.42 12.32
N ASP A 10 -9.46 -18.48 13.66
CA ASP A 10 -10.62 -19.06 14.33
C ASP A 10 -11.85 -18.16 14.07
N PRO A 11 -13.01 -18.71 13.67
CA PRO A 11 -14.23 -17.94 13.43
C PRO A 11 -14.69 -17.06 14.60
N VAL A 12 -14.25 -17.33 15.83
CA VAL A 12 -14.58 -16.52 17.02
C VAL A 12 -13.61 -15.35 17.21
N THR A 13 -12.41 -15.42 16.62
CA THR A 13 -11.37 -14.41 16.82
C THR A 13 -11.59 -13.23 15.86
N PRO A 14 -11.65 -11.98 16.35
CA PRO A 14 -11.78 -10.81 15.48
C PRO A 14 -10.54 -10.65 14.62
N VAL A 15 -10.72 -10.18 13.38
CA VAL A 15 -9.61 -9.90 12.46
C VAL A 15 -8.70 -8.83 13.09
N PRO A 16 -7.38 -9.08 13.21
CA PRO A 16 -6.45 -8.08 13.69
C PRO A 16 -6.44 -6.87 12.74
N MET A 17 -6.86 -5.71 13.23
CA MET A 17 -6.87 -4.46 12.45
C MET A 17 -5.57 -3.65 12.64
N ASP A 18 -4.78 -3.96 13.67
CA ASP A 18 -3.52 -3.28 13.97
C ASP A 18 -2.35 -4.14 13.48
N MET A 19 -1.76 -3.75 12.34
CA MET A 19 -0.54 -4.33 11.79
C MET A 19 0.65 -3.40 11.97
N SER A 20 0.84 -2.88 13.19
CA SER A 20 1.89 -1.90 13.52
C SER A 20 3.32 -2.41 13.37
N LYS A 21 3.54 -3.74 13.24
CA LYS A 21 4.87 -4.31 12.99
C LYS A 21 5.02 -4.80 11.56
N PRO A 22 5.98 -4.26 10.77
CA PRO A 22 6.32 -4.79 9.46
C PRO A 22 6.73 -6.26 9.55
N MET A 23 6.34 -7.04 8.55
CA MET A 23 6.79 -8.42 8.44
C MET A 23 8.27 -8.46 8.13
N ALA A 24 9.03 -9.22 8.92
CA ALA A 24 10.47 -9.42 8.69
C ALA A 24 10.79 -10.78 8.06
N ALA A 25 9.84 -11.71 8.13
CA ALA A 25 9.95 -13.07 7.59
C ALA A 25 8.56 -13.60 7.27
N GLU A 26 8.48 -14.60 6.40
CA GLU A 26 7.26 -15.35 6.16
C GLU A 26 6.99 -16.31 7.33
N GLN A 27 5.78 -16.23 7.88
CA GLN A 27 5.34 -16.99 9.06
C GLN A 27 3.93 -17.54 8.86
N SER A 28 3.69 -18.17 7.71
CA SER A 28 2.37 -18.70 7.38
C SER A 28 1.97 -19.87 8.29
N ASN A 29 0.73 -19.85 8.79
CA ASN A 29 0.12 -20.92 9.56
C ASN A 29 -1.33 -21.18 9.09
N PRO A 30 -1.63 -22.32 8.43
CA PRO A 30 -0.69 -23.36 8.05
C PRO A 30 0.33 -22.86 7.00
N PRO A 31 1.48 -23.55 6.86
CA PRO A 31 2.46 -23.26 5.82
C PRO A 31 1.81 -23.23 4.42
N LEU A 32 2.24 -22.31 3.54
CA LEU A 32 1.69 -22.23 2.18
C LEU A 32 1.92 -23.52 1.40
N ALA A 33 3.12 -24.09 1.55
CA ALA A 33 3.47 -25.40 1.04
C ALA A 33 4.59 -25.96 1.92
N LEU A 34 4.53 -27.26 2.20
CA LEU A 34 5.56 -27.97 2.97
C LEU A 34 6.96 -27.81 2.34
N ALA A 35 7.03 -27.74 1.01
CA ALA A 35 8.26 -27.54 0.27
C ALA A 35 8.93 -26.16 0.49
N LEU A 36 8.18 -25.17 1.00
CA LEU A 36 8.65 -23.80 1.22
C LEU A 36 9.05 -23.53 2.68
N GLU A 37 8.83 -24.47 3.61
CA GLU A 37 9.18 -24.30 5.02
C GLU A 37 10.69 -24.14 5.23
N SER A 38 11.51 -24.82 4.42
CA SER A 38 12.97 -24.79 4.53
C SER A 38 13.62 -23.60 3.82
N ASP A 39 12.94 -23.03 2.81
CA ASP A 39 13.39 -21.86 2.04
C ASP A 39 12.19 -20.95 1.69
N PRO A 40 11.74 -20.11 2.63
CA PRO A 40 10.62 -19.20 2.43
C PRO A 40 11.06 -17.90 1.72
N THR A 41 12.06 -17.97 0.84
CA THR A 41 12.51 -16.77 0.11
C THR A 41 11.53 -16.39 -1.00
N PRO A 42 11.42 -15.10 -1.35
CA PRO A 42 10.57 -14.65 -2.47
C PRO A 42 10.91 -15.33 -3.80
N ALA A 43 12.18 -15.66 -4.02
CA ALA A 43 12.65 -16.36 -5.21
C ALA A 43 12.17 -17.82 -5.23
N ALA A 44 12.29 -18.53 -4.10
CA ALA A 44 11.81 -19.90 -3.94
C ALA A 44 10.28 -19.99 -4.12
N ARG A 45 9.51 -19.11 -3.46
CA ARG A 45 8.05 -19.02 -3.65
C ARG A 45 7.67 -18.81 -5.11
N ARG A 46 8.30 -17.83 -5.78
CA ARG A 46 8.03 -17.54 -7.20
C ARG A 46 8.32 -18.75 -8.08
N LYS A 47 9.43 -19.45 -7.84
CA LYS A 47 9.80 -20.65 -8.58
C LYS A 47 8.80 -21.78 -8.35
N TYR A 48 8.38 -22.00 -7.10
CA TYR A 48 7.44 -23.05 -6.73
C TYR A 48 6.05 -22.83 -7.36
N PHE A 49 5.50 -21.62 -7.25
CA PHE A 49 4.19 -21.25 -7.80
C PHE A 49 4.17 -20.94 -9.30
N ALA A 50 5.31 -21.05 -9.99
CA ALA A 50 5.35 -21.01 -11.45
C ALA A 50 4.66 -22.24 -12.07
N ASP A 51 4.67 -23.37 -11.34
CA ASP A 51 3.94 -24.57 -11.74
C ASP A 51 2.44 -24.43 -11.44
N GLU A 52 1.60 -24.89 -12.36
CA GLU A 52 0.15 -24.91 -12.18
C GLU A 52 -0.30 -25.99 -11.19
N SER A 53 0.39 -27.13 -11.14
CA SER A 53 0.05 -28.24 -10.23
C SER A 53 0.14 -27.80 -8.77
N HIS A 54 1.26 -27.20 -8.37
CA HIS A 54 1.47 -26.64 -7.04
C HIS A 54 0.45 -25.55 -6.67
N ARG A 55 -0.03 -24.76 -7.64
CA ARG A 55 -1.06 -23.74 -7.39
C ARG A 55 -2.42 -24.37 -7.09
N LYS A 56 -2.76 -25.48 -7.76
CA LYS A 56 -4.03 -26.20 -7.54
C LYS A 56 -4.06 -26.95 -6.21
N GLU A 57 -2.91 -27.26 -5.64
CA GLU A 57 -2.80 -27.88 -4.31
C GLU A 57 -3.16 -26.91 -3.17
N ILE A 58 -3.03 -25.60 -3.40
CA ILE A 58 -3.37 -24.58 -2.42
C ILE A 58 -4.83 -24.17 -2.57
N THR A 59 -5.58 -24.33 -1.49
CA THR A 59 -6.94 -23.80 -1.36
C THR A 59 -6.98 -22.77 -0.24
N PHE A 60 -7.53 -21.60 -0.56
CA PHE A 60 -7.84 -20.57 0.42
C PHE A 60 -9.28 -20.73 0.90
N THR A 61 -9.49 -20.56 2.20
CA THR A 61 -10.80 -20.59 2.84
C THR A 61 -11.19 -19.17 3.26
N PRO A 62 -12.47 -18.90 3.54
CA PRO A 62 -12.90 -17.62 4.09
C PRO A 62 -12.27 -17.27 5.45
N GLN A 63 -11.62 -18.22 6.11
CA GLN A 63 -10.92 -18.05 7.38
C GLN A 63 -9.45 -17.63 7.18
N ASP A 64 -8.92 -17.66 5.96
CA ASP A 64 -7.54 -17.30 5.70
C ASP A 64 -7.34 -15.78 5.67
N LEU A 65 -6.56 -15.27 6.63
CA LEU A 65 -6.03 -13.93 6.60
C LEU A 65 -4.73 -13.91 5.77
N ILE A 66 -4.73 -13.16 4.68
CA ILE A 66 -3.56 -12.94 3.84
C ILE A 66 -2.96 -11.57 4.14
N GLN A 67 -1.71 -11.56 4.59
CA GLN A 67 -0.92 -10.37 4.81
C GLN A 67 0.26 -10.37 3.84
N ALA A 68 0.43 -9.31 3.06
CA ALA A 68 1.52 -9.20 2.10
C ALA A 68 1.86 -7.73 1.85
N ASP A 69 3.10 -7.48 1.41
CA ASP A 69 3.48 -6.14 0.98
C ASP A 69 2.85 -5.82 -0.38
N PHE A 70 2.23 -4.64 -0.47
CA PHE A 70 1.88 -4.09 -1.77
C PHE A 70 3.11 -3.44 -2.40
N VAL A 71 3.68 -4.09 -3.43
CA VAL A 71 4.78 -3.56 -4.23
C VAL A 71 4.38 -3.54 -5.68
N HIS A 72 4.21 -2.35 -6.26
CA HIS A 72 4.09 -2.19 -7.70
C HIS A 72 5.42 -1.70 -8.25
N GLY A 73 6.00 -2.38 -9.24
CA GLY A 73 7.31 -2.03 -9.80
C GLY A 73 7.40 -0.65 -10.46
N TYR A 74 6.28 0.07 -10.52
CA TYR A 74 6.18 1.42 -11.07
C TYR A 74 5.70 2.43 -10.04
N LEU A 75 5.33 2.04 -8.82
CA LEU A 75 4.85 2.98 -7.79
C LEU A 75 5.83 3.01 -6.63
N GLN A 76 6.28 4.20 -6.26
CA GLN A 76 7.18 4.43 -5.14
C GLN A 76 6.45 5.15 -4.01
N PHE A 77 6.54 4.58 -2.81
CA PHE A 77 6.08 5.18 -1.56
C PHE A 77 7.29 5.64 -0.74
N PRO A 78 7.18 6.70 0.08
CA PRO A 78 5.95 7.43 0.44
C PRO A 78 5.52 8.53 -0.55
N SER A 79 6.38 8.96 -1.48
CA SER A 79 6.16 10.12 -2.36
C SER A 79 5.19 9.91 -3.53
N LEU A 80 4.35 8.87 -3.50
CA LEU A 80 3.40 8.44 -4.54
C LEU A 80 3.88 8.73 -5.98
N THR A 81 5.08 8.27 -6.32
CA THR A 81 5.72 8.58 -7.61
C THR A 81 5.57 7.40 -8.57
N ILE A 82 5.18 7.65 -9.82
CA ILE A 82 5.27 6.64 -10.89
C ILE A 82 6.66 6.66 -11.50
N ALA A 83 7.38 5.54 -11.42
CA ALA A 83 8.64 5.33 -12.12
C ALA A 83 8.40 4.43 -13.33
N LEU A 84 8.54 4.96 -14.55
CA LEU A 84 8.43 4.17 -15.78
C LEU A 84 9.80 3.66 -16.26
N PRO A 85 9.83 2.57 -17.06
CA PRO A 85 11.04 2.13 -17.73
C PRO A 85 11.66 3.27 -18.56
N GLY A 86 12.98 3.43 -18.52
CA GLY A 86 13.68 4.51 -19.20
C GLY A 86 14.02 5.73 -18.32
N GLY A 87 13.82 5.64 -17.00
CA GLY A 87 14.26 6.66 -16.04
C GLY A 87 13.31 7.85 -15.88
N VAL A 88 12.10 7.75 -16.43
CA VAL A 88 11.09 8.80 -16.29
C VAL A 88 10.32 8.61 -15.00
N GLN A 89 10.21 9.66 -14.20
CA GLN A 89 9.46 9.67 -12.95
C GLN A 89 8.42 10.79 -12.97
N PHE A 90 7.19 10.48 -12.54
CA PHE A 90 6.09 11.44 -12.41
C PHE A 90 5.59 11.43 -10.98
N ASP A 91 5.53 12.59 -10.35
CA ASP A 91 4.83 12.75 -9.08
C ASP A 91 3.32 12.74 -9.35
N LEU A 92 2.62 11.71 -8.83
CA LEU A 92 1.18 11.59 -9.00
C LEU A 92 0.42 12.66 -8.23
N MET A 93 1.01 13.25 -7.19
CA MET A 93 0.35 14.22 -6.32
C MET A 93 -0.13 15.46 -7.09
N TYR A 94 0.65 15.90 -8.08
CA TYR A 94 0.29 17.03 -8.96
C TYR A 94 -0.94 16.76 -9.84
N TYR A 95 -1.19 15.50 -10.19
CA TYR A 95 -2.27 15.09 -11.09
C TYR A 95 -3.42 14.42 -10.35
N TYR A 96 -3.32 14.31 -9.02
CA TYR A 96 -4.31 13.61 -8.21
C TYR A 96 -5.56 14.47 -8.04
N ASP A 97 -6.67 14.00 -8.62
CA ASP A 97 -7.98 14.65 -8.64
C ASP A 97 -8.90 14.21 -7.50
N GLU A 98 -8.32 13.73 -6.39
CA GLU A 98 -9.03 13.26 -5.19
C GLU A 98 -9.80 11.95 -5.38
N ARG A 99 -9.65 11.30 -6.53
CA ARG A 99 -10.24 9.98 -6.77
C ARG A 99 -9.34 8.86 -6.25
N PRO A 100 -9.93 7.84 -5.60
CA PRO A 100 -9.14 6.70 -5.14
C PRO A 100 -8.45 5.98 -6.30
N VAL A 101 -7.20 5.58 -6.08
CA VAL A 101 -6.45 4.77 -7.04
C VAL A 101 -6.66 3.30 -6.69
N HIS A 102 -7.16 2.53 -7.66
CA HIS A 102 -7.45 1.11 -7.49
C HIS A 102 -6.46 0.23 -8.26
N PHE A 103 -5.84 -0.71 -7.56
CA PHE A 103 -5.11 -1.83 -8.16
C PHE A 103 -5.98 -3.07 -8.07
N VAL A 104 -6.50 -3.49 -9.23
CA VAL A 104 -7.45 -4.60 -9.34
C VAL A 104 -6.70 -5.84 -9.81
N CYS A 105 -6.70 -6.89 -8.99
CA CYS A 105 -6.30 -8.23 -9.40
C CYS A 105 -7.53 -8.95 -9.95
N LYS A 106 -7.53 -9.27 -11.25
CA LYS A 106 -8.64 -9.96 -11.92
C LYS A 106 -8.18 -11.08 -12.84
N GLU A 107 -9.04 -12.06 -13.07
CA GLU A 107 -8.83 -13.12 -14.04
C GLU A 107 -8.78 -12.54 -15.46
N ARG A 108 -7.87 -13.10 -16.27
CA ARG A 108 -7.72 -12.71 -17.66
C ARG A 108 -8.82 -13.34 -18.51
N GLY A 109 -9.83 -12.55 -18.87
CA GLY A 109 -10.84 -12.90 -19.87
C GLY A 109 -12.27 -13.08 -19.34
N THR A 110 -12.44 -13.30 -18.05
CA THR A 110 -13.75 -13.47 -17.38
C THR A 110 -14.18 -12.25 -16.55
N GLU A 111 -13.28 -11.28 -16.37
CA GLU A 111 -13.42 -10.11 -15.48
C GLU A 111 -13.63 -10.44 -13.99
N GLU A 112 -13.47 -11.69 -13.57
CA GLU A 112 -13.60 -12.09 -12.17
C GLU A 112 -12.52 -11.40 -11.31
N THR A 113 -12.93 -10.69 -10.27
CA THR A 113 -12.03 -9.90 -9.42
C THR A 113 -11.65 -10.68 -8.16
N PHE A 114 -10.35 -10.84 -7.92
CA PHE A 114 -9.83 -11.52 -6.74
C PHE A 114 -9.63 -10.58 -5.56
N PHE A 115 -8.98 -9.43 -5.78
CA PHE A 115 -8.81 -8.40 -4.75
C PHE A 115 -8.59 -7.02 -5.36
N VAL A 116 -8.89 -5.98 -4.59
CA VAL A 116 -8.66 -4.58 -4.95
C VAL A 116 -7.89 -3.89 -3.82
N VAL A 117 -6.73 -3.32 -4.15
CA VAL A 117 -6.01 -2.43 -3.24
C VAL A 117 -6.38 -0.99 -3.61
N SER A 118 -6.94 -0.25 -2.66
CA SER A 118 -7.40 1.12 -2.89
C SER A 118 -6.59 2.10 -2.05
N PHE A 119 -6.00 3.10 -2.69
CA PHE A 119 -5.32 4.19 -2.02
C PHE A 119 -6.20 5.44 -2.04
N THR A 120 -6.37 6.05 -0.87
CA THR A 120 -6.94 7.40 -0.74
C THR A 120 -5.82 8.31 -0.26
N VAL A 121 -5.50 9.33 -1.03
CA VAL A 121 -4.48 10.30 -0.66
C VAL A 121 -5.13 11.36 0.24
N ILE A 122 -4.51 11.60 1.39
CA ILE A 122 -4.91 12.64 2.34
C ILE A 122 -3.92 13.79 2.14
N LYS A 123 -4.43 14.97 1.76
CA LYS A 123 -3.61 16.18 1.66
C LYS A 123 -3.57 16.84 3.04
N ASP A 124 -2.36 16.99 3.59
CA ASP A 124 -2.17 17.82 4.78
C ASP A 124 -2.43 19.27 4.37
N THR A 125 -3.63 19.75 4.70
CA THR A 125 -3.97 21.17 4.53
C THR A 125 -3.40 21.90 5.73
N GLU A 126 -2.14 22.31 5.65
CA GLU A 126 -1.68 23.39 6.52
C GLU A 126 -2.41 24.66 6.05
N GLU A 127 -3.42 25.10 6.80
CA GLU A 127 -3.96 26.44 6.64
C GLU A 127 -2.79 27.42 6.82
N PRO A 128 -2.49 28.29 5.85
CA PRO A 128 -1.57 29.38 6.11
C PRO A 128 -2.27 30.29 7.12
N GLU A 129 -1.74 30.38 8.34
CA GLU A 129 -2.07 31.46 9.26
C GLU A 129 -1.81 32.78 8.51
N GLN A 130 -2.89 33.40 8.03
CA GLN A 130 -2.85 34.71 7.39
C GLN A 130 -2.40 35.72 8.45
N GLY A 131 -1.30 36.39 8.15
CA GLY A 131 -0.65 37.33 9.05
C GLY A 131 -1.59 38.44 9.52
N GLU A 132 -1.52 38.72 10.82
CA GLU A 132 -1.91 40.00 11.37
C GLU A 132 -1.01 41.09 10.77
N VAL A 133 -1.50 41.75 9.72
CA VAL A 133 -1.00 43.07 9.34
C VAL A 133 -1.49 44.03 10.41
N ASN A 134 -0.61 44.36 11.36
CA ASN A 134 -0.85 45.47 12.27
C ASN A 134 -0.94 46.76 11.46
N ASP A 135 -2.13 47.34 11.35
CA ASP A 135 -2.35 48.72 10.90
C ASP A 135 -1.64 49.67 11.89
N ALA A 136 -0.38 49.96 11.61
CA ALA A 136 0.31 51.08 12.23
C ALA A 136 -0.23 52.37 11.59
N ILE A 137 -1.02 53.08 12.39
CA ILE A 137 -1.53 54.44 12.16
C ILE A 137 -0.37 55.34 11.64
N PRO A 138 -0.52 56.06 10.51
CA PRO A 138 0.48 57.05 10.13
C PRO A 138 0.40 58.22 11.11
N VAL A 139 1.46 58.41 11.88
CA VAL A 139 1.63 59.56 12.78
C VAL A 139 1.78 60.81 11.92
N ASP A 140 0.73 61.63 11.94
CA ASP A 140 0.69 62.95 11.34
C ASP A 140 1.80 63.83 11.92
N SER A 141 2.69 64.32 11.05
CA SER A 141 3.89 65.08 11.42
C SER A 141 3.74 66.56 11.05
N SER A 142 2.61 67.16 11.43
CA SER A 142 2.45 68.61 11.44
C SER A 142 2.06 69.08 12.83
N ASP A 143 3.06 69.27 13.69
CA ASP A 143 3.05 70.21 14.81
C ASP A 143 4.45 70.22 15.45
N ILE A 144 5.37 70.94 14.81
CA ILE A 144 6.52 71.52 15.49
C ILE A 144 6.75 72.93 14.92
N ASP A 145 6.28 73.93 15.68
CA ASP A 145 6.68 75.33 15.61
C ASP A 145 7.54 75.65 16.84
#